data_AF-A0A922MB43-F1
#
_entry.id   AF-A0A922MB43-F1
#
_cell.length_a   1.000
_cell.length_b   1.000
_cell.length_c   1.000
_cell.angle_alpha   90.00
_cell.angle_beta   90.00
_cell.angle_gamma   90.00
#
_symmetry.space_group_name_H-M   'P 1'
#
loop_
_entity.id
_entity.type
_entity.pdbx_description
1 polymer ?
#
loop_
_entity_poly.entity_id
_entity_poly.type
_entity_poly.pdbx_seq_one_letter_code
_entity_poly.pdbx_strand_id
1 'polypeptide(L)'
;MLSTAASKFVMVNRHVNDLFEDLRDGLNLISLLEVLSGEHLPRERGRMRFHMLQNVQMALDFLRYKKIKLVNIRAEDIVDGNPKLTLGLIWTIILHFQVSQNFVN
;
A
#
# COMPACT_ATOMS: atom_id res chain seq x y z
N MET A 1 6.74 18.81 4.59
CA MET A 1 5.48 18.04 4.69
C MET A 1 5.33 16.96 3.61
N LEU A 2 5.53 17.25 2.30
CA LEU A 2 5.78 16.19 1.29
C LEU A 2 7.05 15.35 1.61
N SER A 3 8.01 15.97 2.29
CA SER A 3 9.30 15.37 2.66
C SER A 3 9.20 14.14 3.57
N THR A 4 8.28 14.03 4.53
CA THR A 4 8.33 12.94 5.51
C THR A 4 7.76 11.61 4.96
N ALA A 5 6.70 11.68 4.15
CA ALA A 5 6.14 10.51 3.48
C ALA A 5 7.06 10.03 2.33
N ALA A 6 7.61 10.97 1.56
CA ALA A 6 8.64 10.67 0.56
C ALA A 6 9.90 10.08 1.21
N SER A 7 10.38 10.63 2.33
CA SER A 7 11.53 10.08 3.07
C SER A 7 11.28 8.67 3.61
N LYS A 8 10.06 8.33 4.07
CA LYS A 8 9.74 6.95 4.46
C LYS A 8 9.66 6.00 3.27
N PHE A 9 9.22 6.46 2.11
CA PHE A 9 9.33 5.69 0.84
C PHE A 9 10.80 5.45 0.45
N VAL A 10 11.68 6.45 0.65
CA VAL A 10 13.13 6.34 0.44
C VAL A 10 13.79 5.37 1.44
N MET A 11 13.29 5.26 2.68
CA MET A 11 13.82 4.32 3.68
C MET A 11 13.59 2.84 3.36
N VAL A 12 12.79 2.49 2.34
CA VAL A 12 12.62 1.11 1.86
C VAL A 12 13.65 0.77 0.75
N ASN A 13 14.48 1.72 0.32
CA ASN A 13 15.50 1.57 -0.73
C ASN A 13 15.00 0.84 -2.00
N ARG A 14 13.72 1.01 -2.33
CA ARG A 14 13.11 0.49 -3.56
C ARG A 14 12.66 1.72 -4.35
N HIS A 15 13.42 2.05 -5.38
CA HIS A 15 13.04 3.12 -6.30
C HIS A 15 11.77 2.67 -7.04
N VAL A 16 10.67 3.39 -6.83
CA VAL A 16 9.45 3.22 -7.64
C VAL A 16 9.64 4.04 -8.89
N ASN A 17 9.82 3.38 -10.03
CA ASN A 17 9.98 4.02 -11.33
C ASN A 17 8.61 4.29 -11.97
N ASP A 18 7.71 3.32 -11.86
CA ASP A 18 6.34 3.43 -12.31
C ASP A 18 5.42 2.88 -11.23
N LEU A 19 4.68 3.78 -10.57
CA LEU A 19 3.78 3.43 -9.49
C LEU A 19 2.72 2.39 -9.90
N PHE A 20 2.28 2.40 -11.16
CA PHE A 20 1.20 1.54 -11.63
C PHE A 20 1.69 0.13 -11.95
N GLU A 21 2.98 -0.03 -12.23
CA GLU A 21 3.62 -1.34 -12.44
C GLU A 21 4.23 -1.88 -11.14
N ASP A 22 4.92 -1.04 -10.38
CA ASP A 22 5.69 -1.45 -9.20
C ASP A 22 4.83 -1.84 -8.00
N LEU A 23 3.53 -1.53 -8.00
CA LEU A 23 2.58 -1.92 -6.95
C LEU A 23 1.79 -3.18 -7.26
N ARG A 24 1.84 -3.67 -8.51
CA ARG A 24 0.94 -4.74 -8.98
C ARG A 24 1.16 -6.05 -8.24
N ASP A 25 2.38 -6.35 -7.80
CA ASP A 25 2.70 -7.58 -7.08
C ASP A 25 2.26 -7.57 -5.60
N GLY A 26 1.81 -6.41 -5.09
CA GLY A 26 1.38 -6.19 -3.72
C GLY A 26 2.50 -6.13 -2.67
N LEU A 27 3.75 -6.48 -3.00
CA LEU A 27 4.84 -6.55 -2.02
C LEU A 27 5.28 -5.17 -1.53
N ASN A 28 5.27 -4.18 -2.42
CA ASN A 28 5.56 -2.80 -2.05
C ASN A 28 4.44 -2.18 -1.19
N LEU A 29 3.17 -2.54 -1.44
CA LEU A 29 2.06 -2.13 -0.58
C LEU A 29 2.20 -2.72 0.83
N ILE A 30 2.48 -4.02 0.93
CA ILE A 30 2.71 -4.68 2.22
C ILE A 30 3.86 -4.00 2.96
N SER A 31 5.03 -3.82 2.32
CA SER A 31 6.19 -3.19 2.95
C SER A 31 5.91 -1.76 3.42
N LEU A 32 5.17 -0.99 2.62
CA LEU A 32 4.74 0.37 3.01
C LEU A 32 3.87 0.34 4.28
N LEU A 33 2.90 -0.57 4.34
CA LEU A 33 2.01 -0.69 5.48
C LEU A 33 2.77 -1.09 6.74
N GLU A 34 3.69 -2.06 6.66
CA GLU A 34 4.52 -2.46 7.81
C GLU A 34 5.36 -1.28 8.34
N VAL A 35 5.96 -0.47 7.45
CA VAL A 35 6.76 0.71 7.85
C VAL A 35 5.89 1.80 8.50
N LEU A 36 4.64 1.96 8.04
CA LEU A 36 3.73 2.97 8.55
C LEU A 36 3.05 2.56 9.86
N SER A 37 2.72 1.27 10.02
CA SER A 37 2.05 0.74 11.20
C SER A 37 3.00 0.24 12.29
N GLY A 38 4.21 -0.19 11.93
CA GLY A 38 5.12 -0.93 12.81
C GLY A 38 4.72 -2.39 13.04
N GLU A 39 3.76 -2.92 12.28
CA GLU A 39 3.28 -4.32 12.38
C GLU A 39 3.75 -5.14 11.19
N HIS A 40 4.00 -6.43 11.42
CA HIS A 40 4.37 -7.37 10.36
C HIS A 40 3.14 -7.98 9.66
N LEU A 41 3.23 -8.10 8.34
CA LEU A 41 2.18 -8.66 7.49
C LEU A 41 2.67 -9.93 6.76
N PRO A 42 1.80 -10.94 6.57
CA PRO A 42 2.11 -12.12 5.76
C PRO A 42 2.33 -11.77 4.28
N ARG A 43 3.10 -12.60 3.57
CA ARG A 43 3.47 -12.42 2.16
C ARG A 43 3.48 -13.74 1.42
N GLU A 44 2.78 -13.81 0.30
CA GLU A 44 2.87 -14.91 -0.65
C GLU A 44 4.13 -14.78 -1.51
N ARG A 45 4.79 -15.92 -1.72
CA ARG A 45 6.01 -16.01 -2.53
C ARG A 45 5.65 -16.55 -3.91
N GLY A 46 6.04 -15.83 -4.95
CA GLY A 46 5.85 -16.27 -6.33
C GLY A 46 5.55 -15.11 -7.26
N ARG A 47 5.53 -15.39 -8.56
CA ARG A 47 5.34 -14.36 -9.61
C ARG A 47 4.05 -14.55 -10.41
N MET A 48 3.30 -15.63 -10.17
CA MET A 48 2.01 -15.83 -10.82
C MET A 48 0.98 -14.82 -10.31
N ARG A 49 0.04 -14.44 -11.19
CA ARG A 49 -1.04 -13.48 -10.90
C ARG A 49 -1.79 -13.78 -9.60
N PHE A 50 -2.04 -15.05 -9.27
CA PHE A 50 -2.74 -15.38 -8.03
C PHE A 50 -1.95 -14.96 -6.77
N HIS A 51 -0.61 -15.07 -6.76
CA HIS A 51 0.19 -14.59 -5.64
C HIS A 51 0.11 -13.07 -5.52
N MET A 52 0.10 -12.36 -6.66
CA MET A 52 -0.06 -10.90 -6.71
C MET A 52 -1.41 -10.50 -6.11
N LEU A 53 -2.50 -11.18 -6.53
CA LEU A 53 -3.84 -10.96 -5.99
C LEU A 53 -3.90 -11.22 -4.49
N GLN A 54 -3.30 -12.30 -3.99
CA GLN A 54 -3.24 -12.60 -2.56
C GLN A 54 -2.47 -11.52 -1.79
N ASN A 55 -1.30 -11.10 -2.29
CA ASN A 55 -0.51 -10.04 -1.65
C ASN A 55 -1.25 -8.70 -1.58
N VAL A 56 -1.87 -8.28 -2.68
CA VAL A 56 -2.69 -7.07 -2.69
C VAL A 56 -3.89 -7.22 -1.74
N GLN A 57 -4.59 -8.36 -1.79
CA GLN A 57 -5.74 -8.62 -0.93
C GLN A 57 -5.38 -8.53 0.55
N MET A 58 -4.24 -9.10 0.97
CA MET A 58 -3.73 -8.98 2.34
C MET A 58 -3.50 -7.52 2.76
N ALA A 59 -2.93 -6.70 1.87
CA ALA A 59 -2.77 -5.27 2.13
C ALA A 59 -4.11 -4.54 2.30
N LEU A 60 -5.10 -4.83 1.44
CA LEU A 60 -6.44 -4.24 1.53
C LEU A 60 -7.17 -4.68 2.81
N ASP A 61 -7.05 -5.94 3.21
CA ASP A 61 -7.67 -6.46 4.42
C ASP A 61 -7.04 -5.89 5.68
N PHE A 62 -5.72 -5.66 5.68
CA PHE A 62 -5.06 -4.95 6.77
C PHE A 62 -5.61 -3.52 6.94
N LEU A 63 -5.80 -2.78 5.86
CA LEU A 63 -6.40 -1.45 5.90
C LEU A 63 -7.83 -1.50 6.48
N ARG A 64 -8.65 -2.47 6.06
CA ARG A 64 -10.00 -2.69 6.62
C ARG A 64 -9.96 -3.05 8.11
N TYR A 65 -9.01 -3.87 8.52
CA TYR A 65 -8.78 -4.22 9.92
C TYR A 65 -8.47 -2.96 10.76
N LYS A 66 -7.66 -2.03 10.23
CA LYS A 66 -7.40 -0.69 10.80
C LYS A 66 -8.57 0.29 10.69
N LYS A 67 -9.76 -0.18 10.27
CA LYS A 67 -10.99 0.61 10.11
C LYS A 67 -10.90 1.70 9.05
N ILE A 68 -9.98 1.55 8.10
CA ILE A 68 -9.84 2.45 6.95
C ILE A 68 -10.84 2.03 5.88
N LYS A 69 -11.68 2.96 5.42
CA LYS A 69 -12.69 2.68 4.40
C LYS A 69 -12.07 2.72 3.01
N LEU A 70 -12.19 1.60 2.28
CA LEU A 70 -11.82 1.48 0.88
C LEU A 70 -13.08 1.55 0.03
N VAL A 71 -13.25 2.62 -0.74
CA VAL A 71 -14.42 2.81 -1.61
C VAL A 71 -14.09 2.28 -3.00
N ASN A 72 -14.73 1.15 -3.36
CA ASN A 72 -14.64 0.56 -4.70
C ASN A 72 -13.21 0.24 -5.17
N ILE A 73 -12.35 -0.22 -4.25
CA ILE A 73 -11.00 -0.73 -4.57
C ILE A 73 -10.97 -2.24 -4.29
N ARG A 74 -10.67 -3.01 -5.32
CA ARG A 74 -10.46 -4.47 -5.25
C ARG A 74 -9.01 -4.83 -5.56
N ALA A 75 -8.63 -6.08 -5.29
CA ALA A 75 -7.27 -6.53 -5.54
C ALA A 75 -6.94 -6.56 -7.03
N GLU A 76 -7.91 -6.97 -7.87
CA GLU A 76 -7.78 -7.04 -9.32
C GLU A 76 -7.44 -5.67 -9.91
N ASP A 77 -8.08 -4.61 -9.41
CA ASP A 77 -7.85 -3.24 -9.89
C ASP A 77 -6.38 -2.82 -9.75
N ILE A 78 -5.73 -3.23 -8.66
CA ILE A 78 -4.33 -2.90 -8.39
C ILE A 78 -3.40 -3.83 -9.17
N VAL A 79 -3.70 -5.13 -9.22
CA VAL A 79 -2.90 -6.10 -10.00
C VAL A 79 -2.97 -5.81 -11.50
N ASP A 80 -4.05 -5.21 -11.99
CA ASP A 80 -4.20 -4.75 -13.38
C ASP A 80 -3.63 -3.36 -13.62
N GLY A 81 -3.13 -2.68 -12.58
CA GLY A 81 -2.49 -1.38 -12.71
C GLY A 81 -3.46 -0.24 -13.00
N ASN A 82 -4.74 -0.34 -12.58
CA ASN A 82 -5.73 0.71 -12.81
C ASN A 82 -5.27 2.05 -12.19
N PRO A 83 -4.93 3.08 -13.00
CA PRO A 83 -4.25 4.26 -12.45
C PRO A 83 -5.09 5.02 -11.43
N LYS A 84 -6.40 5.12 -11.68
CA LYS A 84 -7.34 5.84 -10.80
C LYS A 84 -7.44 5.17 -9.43
N LEU A 85 -7.59 3.85 -9.43
CA LEU A 85 -7.79 3.09 -8.18
C LEU A 85 -6.48 2.91 -7.42
N THR A 86 -5.35 2.76 -8.11
CA THR A 86 -4.01 2.77 -7.50
C THR A 86 -3.71 4.09 -6.82
N LEU A 87 -3.97 5.23 -7.47
CA LEU A 87 -3.81 6.55 -6.84
C LEU A 87 -4.76 6.74 -5.66
N GLY A 88 -6.02 6.30 -5.79
CA GLY A 88 -7.00 6.35 -4.70
C GLY A 88 -6.56 5.56 -3.47
N LEU A 89 -5.96 4.38 -3.67
CA LEU A 89 -5.41 3.57 -2.59
C LEU A 89 -4.23 4.26 -1.90
N ILE A 90 -3.24 4.75 -2.67
CA ILE A 90 -2.07 5.45 -2.10
C ILE A 90 -2.48 6.71 -1.36
N TRP A 91 -3.40 7.50 -1.93
CA TRP A 91 -3.98 8.65 -1.25
C TRP A 91 -4.62 8.29 0.08
N THR A 92 -5.42 7.21 0.11
CA THR A 92 -6.08 6.73 1.33
C THR A 92 -5.06 6.35 2.41
N ILE A 93 -3.97 5.67 2.03
CA ILE A 93 -2.89 5.30 2.95
C ILE A 93 -2.19 6.54 3.51
N ILE A 94 -1.79 7.47 2.64
CA ILE A 94 -1.11 8.71 3.04
C ILE A 94 -1.98 9.52 4.00
N LEU A 95 -3.24 9.75 3.64
CA LEU A 95 -4.16 10.56 4.43
C LEU A 95 -4.34 9.98 5.84
N HIS A 96 -4.56 8.66 5.95
CA HIS A 96 -4.76 8.03 7.24
C HIS A 96 -3.52 8.16 8.15
N PHE A 97 -2.35 7.74 7.66
CA PHE A 97 -1.16 7.69 8.49
C PHE A 97 -0.53 9.05 8.78
N GLN A 98 -0.73 10.07 7.94
CA GLN A 98 -0.31 11.44 8.26
C GLN A 98 -1.20 12.07 9.33
N VAL A 99 -2.52 11.93 9.19
CA VAL A 99 -3.48 12.52 10.12
C VAL A 99 -3.38 11.85 11.49
N SER A 100 -3.26 10.52 11.55
CA SER A 100 -3.06 9.80 12.81
C SER A 100 -1.81 10.26 13.56
N GLN A 101 -0.70 10.54 12.88
CA GLN A 101 0.53 11.02 13.52
C GLN A 101 0.40 12.45 14.06
N ASN A 102 -0.39 13.30 13.40
CA ASN A 102 -0.63 14.68 13.83
C ASN A 102 -1.53 14.79 15.06
N PHE A 103 -2.33 13.75 15.37
CA PHE A 103 -3.16 13.71 16.58
C PHE A 103 -2.47 13.08 17.80
N VAL A 104 -1.26 12.54 17.61
CA VAL A 104 -0.48 11.87 18.68
C VAL A 104 0.69 12.75 19.16
N ASN A 105 0.91 13.91 18.52
CA ASN A 105 1.83 14.96 18.98
C ASN A 105 1.03 16.15 19.53
#